data_AF-A0A0M0JIJ4-F1
#
_entry.id   AF-A0A0M0JIJ4-F1
#
_cell.length_a   1.000
_cell.length_b   1.000
_cell.length_c   1.000
_cell.angle_alpha   90.00
_cell.angle_beta   90.00
_cell.angle_gamma   90.00
#
_symmetry.space_group_name_H-M   'P 1'
#
loop_
_entity.id
_entity.type
_entity.pdbx_description
1 polymer ?
#
loop_
_entity_poly.entity_id
_entity_poly.type
_entity_poly.pdbx_seq_one_letter_code
_entity_poly.pdbx_strand_id
1 'polypeptide(L)'
;MLLSVLGALGRAGLLHPQESESREIKDLSGLWRFKADSGSGMRENWQSGALSLPTMAMPVPSSYNDLTQDGALREHVGIVWYERTVFLPMHWLTQRIVLFVGSANHHAVVWINGNFVGEHEGGHLPFHLPLEQLHLNFGRPNRLTIAVNNTLSTTTIPPGIVQVNAAGRRIQRLQMDFFNYAGLHRQVLLYTTPLVAYLDDILVSCRLEGAIAHLNVFVSAASAEPPPPPGAVTGAAASSVLITLRDAADQVVARGRMPSDPRRGGRLQVHDAQLWWPRYMSDTPGYLYTIVVESVNMVRETLRTHLEVMGELIMRDKNHPSVIMWSVANEPDSEAPSAATYFKHLIAQTRALDPSRPVTFATFKAPEKDVVCQHVDLIMANRYHAW
;
A
#
# COMPACT_ATOMS: atom_id res chain seq x y z
N MET A 1 14.34 -29.50 -14.78
CA MET A 1 15.19 -28.29 -14.85
C MET A 1 14.30 -27.11 -15.24
N LEU A 2 13.49 -26.62 -14.30
CA LEU A 2 12.52 -25.53 -14.50
C LEU A 2 12.25 -24.91 -13.12
N LEU A 3 13.28 -24.29 -12.57
CA LEU A 3 13.31 -23.61 -11.28
C LEU A 3 14.49 -22.64 -11.38
N SER A 4 14.23 -21.38 -11.77
CA SER A 4 15.06 -20.19 -11.48
C SER A 4 14.89 -19.05 -12.50
N VAL A 5 13.67 -18.51 -12.67
CA VAL A 5 13.50 -17.16 -13.28
C VAL A 5 12.49 -16.32 -12.48
N LEU A 6 12.62 -16.35 -11.15
CA LEU A 6 11.85 -15.46 -10.26
C LEU A 6 12.77 -14.70 -9.29
N GLY A 7 13.99 -14.41 -9.74
CA GLY A 7 14.89 -13.48 -9.08
C GLY A 7 15.32 -12.41 -10.08
N ALA A 8 15.17 -11.14 -9.70
CA ALA A 8 15.69 -9.94 -10.37
C ALA A 8 14.84 -9.24 -11.45
N LEU A 9 13.56 -9.00 -11.17
CA LEU A 9 12.91 -7.73 -11.51
C LEU A 9 12.29 -7.21 -10.21
N GLY A 10 12.73 -6.04 -9.74
CA GLY A 10 12.28 -5.42 -8.47
C GLY A 10 10.82 -4.95 -8.51
N ARG A 11 9.89 -5.87 -8.76
CA ARG A 11 8.45 -5.64 -8.70
C ARG A 11 7.98 -5.86 -7.26
N ALA A 12 7.27 -4.88 -6.71
CA ALA A 12 6.57 -5.02 -5.44
C ALA A 12 5.54 -6.15 -5.52
N GLY A 13 5.32 -6.86 -4.42
CA GLY A 13 4.31 -7.89 -4.32
C GLY A 13 2.89 -7.36 -4.56
N LEU A 14 2.01 -8.23 -5.05
CA LEU A 14 0.61 -7.93 -5.41
C LEU A 14 -0.38 -8.65 -4.49
N LEU A 15 -0.03 -8.81 -3.21
CA LEU A 15 -0.95 -9.38 -2.23
C LEU A 15 -2.26 -8.59 -2.23
N HIS A 16 -3.38 -9.30 -2.30
CA HIS A 16 -4.69 -8.67 -2.25
C HIS A 16 -4.86 -7.90 -0.92
N PRO A 17 -5.34 -6.65 -0.94
CA PRO A 17 -5.58 -5.91 0.29
C PRO A 17 -6.54 -6.66 1.22
N GLN A 18 -6.20 -6.76 2.50
CA GLN A 18 -7.05 -7.31 3.57
C GLN A 18 -6.91 -6.44 4.81
N GLU A 19 -8.02 -6.25 5.53
CA GLU A 19 -8.00 -5.57 6.83
C GLU A 19 -7.38 -6.47 7.90
N SER A 20 -6.64 -5.86 8.81
CA SER A 20 -6.05 -6.50 9.99
C SER A 20 -5.73 -5.47 11.06
N GLU A 21 -5.15 -5.91 12.17
CA GLU A 21 -4.67 -5.04 13.25
C GLU A 21 -3.62 -4.00 12.78
N SER A 22 -3.05 -4.19 11.58
CA SER A 22 -2.01 -3.32 11.01
C SER A 22 -2.37 -2.72 9.63
N ARG A 23 -3.58 -2.99 9.12
CA ARG A 23 -4.01 -2.60 7.78
C ARG A 23 -5.47 -2.17 7.79
N GLU A 24 -5.75 -1.02 7.22
CA GLU A 24 -7.12 -0.54 7.01
C GLU A 24 -7.40 -0.44 5.51
N ILE A 25 -8.66 -0.60 5.12
CA ILE A 25 -9.11 -0.47 3.74
C ILE A 25 -10.21 0.58 3.65
N LYS A 26 -10.12 1.43 2.62
CA LYS A 26 -11.16 2.38 2.24
C LYS A 26 -11.60 2.09 0.80
N ASP A 27 -12.82 1.59 0.66
CA ASP A 27 -13.44 1.39 -0.64
C ASP A 27 -13.83 2.73 -1.30
N LEU A 28 -13.41 2.92 -2.55
CA LEU A 28 -13.73 4.11 -3.36
C LEU A 28 -14.81 3.83 -4.42
N SER A 29 -15.54 2.73 -4.30
CA SER A 29 -16.69 2.39 -5.14
C SER A 29 -17.81 3.45 -5.06
N GLY A 30 -18.68 3.44 -6.06
CA GLY A 30 -19.79 4.38 -6.23
C GLY A 30 -19.57 5.33 -7.40
N LEU A 31 -20.17 6.53 -7.35
CA LEU A 31 -20.15 7.46 -8.47
C LEU A 31 -18.86 8.30 -8.50
N TRP A 32 -18.28 8.40 -9.69
CA TRP A 32 -17.12 9.24 -10.02
C TRP A 32 -17.53 10.26 -11.08
N ARG A 33 -16.88 11.43 -11.09
CA ARG A 33 -17.01 12.37 -12.21
C ARG A 33 -16.29 11.77 -13.42
N PHE A 34 -16.92 11.84 -14.58
CA PHE A 34 -16.46 11.20 -15.78
C PHE A 34 -16.51 12.12 -16.99
N LYS A 35 -15.51 11.99 -17.86
CA LYS A 35 -15.45 12.71 -19.14
C LYS A 35 -14.69 11.89 -20.18
N ALA A 36 -15.31 11.66 -21.34
CA ALA A 36 -14.60 11.11 -22.50
C ALA A 36 -13.75 12.21 -23.16
N ASP A 37 -12.51 11.89 -23.49
CA ASP A 37 -11.55 12.85 -24.03
C ASP A 37 -11.57 12.86 -25.57
N SER A 38 -11.85 14.02 -26.17
CA SER A 38 -11.72 14.23 -27.62
C SER A 38 -10.26 14.34 -28.10
N GLY A 39 -9.29 14.08 -27.21
CA GLY A 39 -7.86 14.11 -27.47
C GLY A 39 -7.18 15.41 -27.05
N SER A 40 -7.77 16.19 -26.13
CA SER A 40 -7.21 17.45 -25.62
C SER A 40 -6.92 17.45 -24.12
N GLY A 41 -7.43 16.49 -23.34
CA GLY A 41 -7.38 16.52 -21.87
C GLY A 41 -5.97 16.64 -21.29
N MET A 42 -4.99 15.90 -21.85
CA MET A 42 -3.58 16.03 -21.44
C MET A 42 -2.99 17.41 -21.79
N ARG A 43 -3.32 17.96 -22.96
CA ARG A 43 -2.82 19.28 -23.41
C ARG A 43 -3.42 20.41 -22.59
N GLU A 44 -4.69 20.27 -22.21
CA GLU A 44 -5.42 21.21 -21.36
C GLU A 44 -5.16 20.98 -19.86
N ASN A 45 -4.28 20.03 -19.52
CA ASN A 45 -3.83 19.76 -18.16
C ASN A 45 -4.98 19.42 -17.19
N TRP A 46 -5.95 18.63 -17.64
CA TRP A 46 -7.14 18.25 -16.86
C TRP A 46 -6.80 17.51 -15.55
N GLN A 47 -5.62 16.89 -15.46
CA GLN A 47 -5.12 16.27 -14.25
C GLN A 47 -4.82 17.27 -13.12
N SER A 48 -4.38 18.48 -13.44
CA SER A 48 -3.92 19.47 -12.43
C SER A 48 -5.07 20.22 -11.76
N GLY A 49 -6.21 20.33 -12.42
CA GLY A 49 -7.43 20.96 -11.90
C GLY A 49 -8.55 19.95 -11.62
N ALA A 50 -9.71 20.45 -11.21
CA ALA A 50 -10.93 19.65 -11.25
C ALA A 50 -11.36 19.48 -12.72
N LEU A 51 -11.88 18.31 -13.09
CA LEU A 51 -12.37 18.06 -14.44
C LEU A 51 -13.37 19.15 -14.88
N SER A 52 -13.05 19.78 -16.01
CA SER A 52 -13.84 20.88 -16.56
C SER A 52 -15.22 20.40 -16.98
N LEU A 53 -16.25 21.13 -16.56
CA LEU A 53 -17.64 20.86 -16.96
C LEU A 53 -17.80 21.01 -18.49
N PRO A 54 -18.73 20.25 -19.12
CA PRO A 54 -19.61 19.27 -18.50
C PRO A 54 -18.90 17.95 -18.16
N THR A 55 -19.27 17.37 -17.02
CA THR A 55 -18.89 16.01 -16.57
C THR A 55 -20.15 15.23 -16.27
N MET A 56 -20.12 13.91 -16.35
CA MET A 56 -21.23 13.04 -15.91
C MET A 56 -20.84 12.16 -14.73
N ALA A 57 -21.83 11.58 -14.04
CA ALA A 57 -21.58 10.60 -13.00
C ALA A 57 -21.41 9.20 -13.62
N MET A 58 -20.35 8.49 -13.25
CA MET A 58 -20.05 7.14 -13.72
C MET A 58 -19.79 6.21 -12.53
N PRO A 59 -20.51 5.08 -12.40
CA PRO A 59 -20.26 4.12 -11.35
C PRO A 59 -18.93 3.39 -11.55
N VAL A 60 -18.25 3.14 -10.45
CA VAL A 60 -17.07 2.27 -10.34
C VAL A 60 -17.37 1.26 -9.23
N PRO A 61 -17.19 -0.05 -9.46
CA PRO A 61 -16.70 -0.69 -10.68
C PRO A 61 -17.76 -0.76 -11.79
N SER A 62 -17.37 -0.44 -13.03
CA SER A 62 -18.19 -0.67 -14.23
C SER A 62 -17.44 -0.39 -15.53
N SER A 63 -17.96 -0.98 -16.62
CA SER A 63 -17.65 -0.56 -17.98
C SER A 63 -18.54 0.61 -18.36
N TYR A 64 -17.98 1.72 -18.88
CA TYR A 64 -18.80 2.91 -19.17
C TYR A 64 -19.71 2.74 -20.39
N ASN A 65 -19.40 1.78 -21.28
CA ASN A 65 -19.92 1.75 -22.66
C ASN A 65 -21.44 1.62 -22.75
N ASP A 66 -22.09 0.94 -21.80
CA ASP A 66 -23.54 0.66 -21.82
C ASP A 66 -24.33 1.35 -20.72
N LEU A 67 -23.71 2.30 -20.02
CA LEU A 67 -24.37 3.01 -18.93
C LEU A 67 -25.17 4.24 -19.39
N THR A 68 -25.05 4.60 -20.65
CA THR A 68 -25.65 5.81 -21.22
C THR A 68 -26.39 5.47 -22.52
N GLN A 69 -27.22 6.41 -22.98
CA GLN A 69 -27.90 6.29 -24.27
C GLN A 69 -27.07 6.87 -25.44
N ASP A 70 -25.81 7.27 -25.19
CA ASP A 70 -24.94 7.89 -26.19
C ASP A 70 -24.10 6.85 -26.94
N GLY A 71 -24.46 6.61 -28.21
CA GLY A 71 -23.72 5.73 -29.10
C GLY A 71 -22.30 6.22 -29.44
N ALA A 72 -22.02 7.52 -29.32
CA ALA A 72 -20.65 8.03 -29.47
C ALA A 72 -19.77 7.59 -28.30
N LEU A 73 -20.30 7.64 -27.07
CA LEU A 73 -19.60 7.18 -25.88
C LEU A 73 -19.42 5.66 -25.89
N ARG A 74 -20.45 4.87 -26.24
CA ARG A 74 -20.34 3.41 -26.33
C ARG A 74 -19.15 2.98 -27.18
N GLU A 75 -19.01 3.62 -28.33
CA GLU A 75 -18.04 3.35 -29.38
C GLU A 75 -16.83 4.32 -29.32
N HIS A 76 -16.53 4.87 -28.14
CA HIS A 76 -15.40 5.78 -27.92
C HIS A 76 -14.07 5.02 -28.00
N VAL A 77 -13.08 5.60 -28.69
CA VAL A 77 -11.72 5.06 -28.78
C VAL A 77 -10.73 6.15 -28.40
N GLY A 78 -10.12 6.00 -27.22
CA GLY A 78 -9.18 6.96 -26.68
C GLY A 78 -9.21 6.98 -25.15
N ILE A 79 -8.88 8.15 -24.60
CA ILE A 79 -8.80 8.37 -23.17
C ILE A 79 -10.19 8.71 -22.62
N VAL A 80 -10.50 8.18 -21.45
CA VAL A 80 -11.60 8.63 -20.60
C VAL A 80 -11.04 8.98 -19.23
N TRP A 81 -11.62 9.99 -18.59
CA TRP A 81 -11.16 10.51 -17.31
C TRP A 81 -12.18 10.20 -16.23
N TYR A 82 -11.70 9.68 -15.11
CA TYR A 82 -12.45 9.47 -13.87
C TYR A 82 -11.87 10.38 -12.78
N GLU A 83 -12.71 11.05 -12.00
CA GLU A 83 -12.30 11.86 -10.87
C GLU A 83 -13.20 11.61 -9.65
N ARG A 84 -12.58 11.45 -8.48
CA ARG A 84 -13.29 11.35 -7.20
C ARG A 84 -12.59 12.14 -6.11
N THR A 85 -13.39 12.75 -5.25
CA THR A 85 -12.91 13.38 -4.02
C THR A 85 -12.95 12.40 -2.86
N VAL A 86 -11.89 12.36 -2.05
CA VAL A 86 -11.71 11.43 -0.93
C VAL A 86 -11.13 12.16 0.28
N PHE A 87 -11.69 11.88 1.46
CA PHE A 87 -11.10 12.27 2.74
C PHE A 87 -10.31 11.10 3.34
N LEU A 88 -9.11 11.40 3.82
CA LEU A 88 -8.25 10.45 4.52
C LEU A 88 -8.41 10.61 6.03
N PRO A 89 -8.55 9.51 6.80
CA PRO A 89 -8.53 9.57 8.25
C PRO A 89 -7.20 10.14 8.78
N MET A 90 -7.25 10.97 9.82
CA MET A 90 -6.05 11.63 10.37
C MET A 90 -5.00 10.62 10.85
N HIS A 91 -5.42 9.48 11.40
CA HIS A 91 -4.52 8.45 11.92
C HIS A 91 -3.74 7.70 10.83
N TRP A 92 -4.11 7.82 9.55
CA TRP A 92 -3.34 7.27 8.43
C TRP A 92 -2.04 8.04 8.16
N LEU A 93 -1.83 9.22 8.77
CA LEU A 93 -0.62 10.03 8.61
C LEU A 93 0.67 9.28 8.99
N THR A 94 0.58 8.30 9.89
CA THR A 94 1.74 7.50 10.34
C THR A 94 1.89 6.18 9.58
N GLN A 95 1.07 5.97 8.55
CA GLN A 95 1.03 4.73 7.78
C GLN A 95 1.50 4.95 6.34
N ARG A 96 1.91 3.86 5.69
CA ARG A 96 2.10 3.82 4.24
C ARG A 96 0.71 3.70 3.61
N ILE A 97 0.34 4.65 2.77
CA ILE A 97 -0.94 4.67 2.05
C ILE A 97 -0.70 4.22 0.61
N VAL A 98 -1.54 3.33 0.11
CA VAL A 98 -1.41 2.74 -1.23
C VAL A 98 -2.75 2.78 -1.94
N LEU A 99 -2.74 3.24 -3.19
CA LEU A 99 -3.87 3.07 -4.10
C LEU A 99 -3.81 1.69 -4.75
N PHE A 100 -4.88 0.93 -4.62
CA PHE A 100 -5.11 -0.31 -5.34
C PHE A 100 -6.18 -0.09 -6.40
N VAL A 101 -5.89 -0.47 -7.64
CA VAL A 101 -6.87 -0.51 -8.73
C VAL A 101 -6.96 -1.95 -9.19
N GLY A 102 -8.12 -2.59 -9.01
CA GLY A 102 -8.28 -4.02 -9.31
C GLY A 102 -8.25 -4.35 -10.80
N SER A 103 -8.63 -3.39 -11.65
CA SER A 103 -8.48 -3.44 -13.11
C SER A 103 -8.88 -2.10 -13.72
N ALA A 104 -8.04 -1.61 -14.63
CA ALA A 104 -8.39 -0.57 -15.61
C ALA A 104 -8.20 -1.13 -17.04
N ASN A 105 -8.81 -0.48 -18.03
CA ASN A 105 -8.69 -0.91 -19.43
C ASN A 105 -7.41 -0.36 -20.10
N HIS A 106 -6.74 -1.24 -20.83
CA HIS A 106 -5.37 -1.18 -21.40
C HIS A 106 -4.31 -0.31 -20.70
N HIS A 107 -4.44 1.01 -20.70
CA HIS A 107 -3.44 1.88 -20.07
C HIS A 107 -4.12 2.87 -19.12
N ALA A 108 -3.64 2.94 -17.89
CA ALA A 108 -4.16 3.82 -16.87
C ALA A 108 -3.06 4.71 -16.30
N VAL A 109 -3.38 5.98 -16.07
CA VAL A 109 -2.49 6.96 -15.46
C VAL A 109 -3.21 7.63 -14.30
N VAL A 110 -2.51 7.80 -13.18
CA VAL A 110 -3.10 8.20 -11.90
C VAL A 110 -2.44 9.47 -11.36
N TRP A 111 -3.28 10.37 -10.86
CA TRP A 111 -2.87 11.58 -10.13
C TRP A 111 -3.62 11.73 -8.81
N ILE A 112 -2.95 12.31 -7.82
CA ILE A 112 -3.54 12.75 -6.55
C ILE A 112 -3.25 14.23 -6.34
N ASN A 113 -4.30 15.03 -6.20
CA ASN A 113 -4.21 16.49 -6.10
C ASN A 113 -3.42 17.16 -7.24
N GLY A 114 -3.42 16.54 -8.43
CA GLY A 114 -2.66 17.00 -9.60
C GLY A 114 -1.23 16.48 -9.70
N ASN A 115 -0.71 15.83 -8.66
CA ASN A 115 0.62 15.22 -8.68
C ASN A 115 0.55 13.82 -9.29
N PHE A 116 1.47 13.51 -10.20
CA PHE A 116 1.59 12.19 -10.82
C PHE A 116 1.96 11.15 -9.77
N VAL A 117 1.25 10.01 -9.78
CA VAL A 117 1.51 8.90 -8.86
C VAL A 117 2.14 7.73 -9.60
N GLY A 118 1.62 7.40 -10.78
CA GLY A 118 2.09 6.27 -11.56
C GLY A 118 1.16 5.90 -12.71
N GLU A 119 1.56 4.88 -13.46
CA GLU A 119 0.80 4.34 -14.58
C GLU A 119 0.86 2.80 -14.62
N HIS A 120 -0.08 2.20 -15.33
CA HIS A 120 -0.15 0.77 -15.55
C HIS A 120 -0.54 0.47 -16.99
N GLU A 121 0.15 -0.48 -17.61
CA GLU A 121 -0.17 -1.04 -18.92
C GLU A 121 -0.54 -2.51 -18.76
N GLY A 122 -1.67 -2.90 -19.35
CA GLY A 122 -2.31 -4.20 -19.21
C GLY A 122 -3.76 -4.08 -18.75
N GLY A 123 -4.66 -4.80 -19.43
CA GLY A 123 -6.05 -4.95 -19.00
C GLY A 123 -6.21 -6.06 -17.96
N HIS A 124 -7.30 -6.02 -17.19
CA HIS A 124 -7.76 -7.11 -16.31
C HIS A 124 -6.86 -7.52 -15.14
N LEU A 125 -5.72 -6.84 -14.94
CA LEU A 125 -4.81 -7.09 -13.83
C LEU A 125 -4.84 -5.95 -12.81
N PRO A 126 -4.63 -6.26 -11.52
CA PRO A 126 -4.52 -5.22 -10.50
C PRO A 126 -3.16 -4.54 -10.53
N PHE A 127 -3.11 -3.31 -10.02
CA PHE A 127 -1.87 -2.60 -9.75
C PHE A 127 -1.96 -1.77 -8.47
N HIS A 128 -0.80 -1.57 -7.85
CA HIS A 128 -0.67 -0.89 -6.56
C HIS A 128 0.27 0.31 -6.75
N LEU A 129 -0.16 1.48 -6.30
CA LEU A 129 0.61 2.72 -6.38
C LEU A 129 0.72 3.33 -4.97
N PRO A 130 1.89 3.21 -4.30
CA PRO A 130 2.11 3.91 -3.04
C PRO A 130 1.98 5.43 -3.25
N LEU A 131 1.29 6.09 -2.33
CA LEU A 131 1.07 7.53 -2.38
C LEU A 131 2.11 8.25 -1.52
N GLU A 132 2.74 9.27 -2.07
CA GLU A 132 3.65 10.12 -1.31
C GLU A 132 2.87 11.01 -0.35
N GLN A 133 3.21 10.96 0.94
CA GLN A 133 2.49 11.71 1.98
C GLN A 133 2.49 13.22 1.73
N LEU A 134 3.55 13.77 1.09
CA LEU A 134 3.64 15.19 0.74
C LEU A 134 2.56 15.65 -0.24
N HIS A 135 2.02 14.72 -1.05
CA HIS A 135 0.96 15.02 -2.01
C HIS A 135 -0.44 14.85 -1.42
N LEU A 136 -0.57 14.45 -0.15
CA LEU A 136 -1.84 14.16 0.50
C LEU A 136 -2.25 15.27 1.47
N ASN A 137 -3.54 15.58 1.45
CA ASN A 137 -4.18 16.49 2.37
C ASN A 137 -4.87 15.69 3.49
N PHE A 138 -4.53 15.97 4.74
CA PHE A 138 -5.25 15.43 5.90
C PHE A 138 -6.20 16.49 6.46
N GLY A 139 -7.40 16.07 6.88
CA GLY A 139 -8.47 16.98 7.32
C GLY A 139 -9.11 17.83 6.20
N ARG A 140 -8.73 17.60 4.94
CA ARG A 140 -9.23 18.28 3.74
C ARG A 140 -9.44 17.27 2.60
N PRO A 141 -10.27 17.58 1.59
CA PRO A 141 -10.48 16.69 0.46
C PRO A 141 -9.20 16.48 -0.37
N ASN A 142 -9.01 15.24 -0.83
CA ASN A 142 -8.04 14.86 -1.86
C ASN A 142 -8.76 14.56 -3.16
N ARG A 143 -8.20 14.98 -4.29
CA ARG A 143 -8.74 14.72 -5.62
C ARG A 143 -7.95 13.62 -6.31
N LEU A 144 -8.57 12.45 -6.46
CA LEU A 144 -8.02 11.31 -7.19
C LEU A 144 -8.52 11.36 -8.62
N THR A 145 -7.61 11.41 -9.58
CA THR A 145 -7.91 11.45 -11.02
C THR A 145 -7.25 10.25 -11.70
N ILE A 146 -8.00 9.52 -12.51
CA ILE A 146 -7.53 8.35 -13.27
C ILE A 146 -7.92 8.52 -14.73
N ALA A 147 -6.94 8.60 -15.62
CA ALA A 147 -7.15 8.53 -17.06
C ALA A 147 -7.02 7.07 -17.50
N VAL A 148 -7.95 6.58 -18.32
CA VAL A 148 -7.99 5.21 -18.85
C VAL A 148 -8.06 5.25 -20.36
N ASN A 149 -7.12 4.62 -21.04
CA ASN A 149 -7.05 4.53 -22.50
C ASN A 149 -7.43 3.14 -22.98
N ASN A 150 -8.46 3.04 -23.80
CA ASN A 150 -8.95 1.76 -24.35
C ASN A 150 -8.42 1.41 -25.75
N THR A 151 -7.47 2.20 -26.26
CA THR A 151 -6.88 1.98 -27.58
C THR A 151 -6.04 0.70 -27.57
N LEU A 152 -6.34 -0.22 -28.48
CA LEU A 152 -5.55 -1.43 -28.72
C LEU A 152 -4.67 -1.26 -29.96
N SER A 153 -3.44 -1.76 -29.87
CA SER A 153 -2.41 -1.73 -30.91
C SER A 153 -1.99 -3.16 -31.28
N THR A 154 -1.07 -3.31 -32.23
CA THR A 154 -0.52 -4.63 -32.59
C THR A 154 0.31 -5.26 -31.47
N THR A 155 0.69 -4.50 -30.46
CA THR A 155 1.50 -4.95 -29.30
C THR A 155 0.70 -5.05 -28.02
N THR A 156 -0.56 -4.60 -28.01
CA THR A 156 -1.45 -4.75 -26.86
C THR A 156 -1.92 -6.18 -26.72
N ILE A 157 -2.29 -6.58 -25.50
CA ILE A 157 -2.95 -7.85 -25.25
C ILE A 157 -4.34 -7.57 -24.68
N PRO A 158 -5.42 -7.83 -25.43
CA PRO A 158 -5.44 -8.38 -26.80
C PRO A 158 -5.01 -7.36 -27.89
N PRO A 159 -4.61 -7.83 -29.10
CA PRO A 159 -4.17 -6.94 -30.17
C PRO A 159 -5.34 -6.28 -30.92
N GLY A 160 -5.09 -5.11 -31.49
CA GLY A 160 -6.04 -4.37 -32.31
C GLY A 160 -5.39 -3.36 -33.25
N ILE A 161 -6.19 -2.80 -34.16
CA ILE A 161 -5.74 -1.75 -35.09
C ILE A 161 -6.71 -0.58 -35.04
N VAL A 162 -6.20 0.64 -34.88
CA VAL A 162 -7.01 1.86 -35.00
C VAL A 162 -7.07 2.29 -36.46
N GLN A 163 -8.28 2.54 -36.95
CA GLN A 163 -8.53 3.19 -38.23
C GLN A 163 -9.22 4.53 -37.99
N VAL A 164 -9.02 5.50 -38.87
CA VAL A 164 -9.76 6.77 -38.85
C VAL A 164 -10.68 6.80 -40.06
N ASN A 165 -11.98 7.01 -39.83
CA ASN A 165 -12.94 7.10 -40.92
C ASN A 165 -12.93 8.49 -41.59
N ALA A 166 -13.69 8.65 -42.68
CA ALA A 166 -13.78 9.91 -43.42
C ALA A 166 -14.27 11.11 -42.58
N ALA A 167 -14.97 10.87 -41.47
CA ALA A 167 -15.43 11.89 -40.54
C ALA A 167 -14.39 12.22 -39.43
N GLY A 168 -13.17 11.65 -39.50
CA GLY A 168 -12.13 11.85 -38.49
C GLY A 168 -12.31 11.03 -37.21
N ARG A 169 -13.30 10.14 -37.15
CA ARG A 169 -13.57 9.31 -35.98
C ARG A 169 -12.64 8.10 -35.94
N ARG A 170 -12.03 7.85 -34.78
CA ARG A 170 -11.24 6.64 -34.49
C ARG A 170 -12.17 5.43 -34.35
N ILE A 171 -11.82 4.33 -35.02
CA ILE A 171 -12.52 3.05 -35.00
C ILE A 171 -11.51 1.98 -34.61
N GLN A 172 -11.83 1.19 -33.58
CA GLN A 172 -11.00 0.08 -33.15
C GLN A 172 -11.41 -1.18 -33.92
N ARG A 173 -10.52 -1.68 -34.80
CA ARG A 173 -10.66 -3.01 -35.43
C ARG A 173 -10.07 -4.06 -34.51
N LEU A 174 -10.85 -5.10 -34.26
CA LEU A 174 -10.55 -6.18 -33.33
C LEU A 174 -10.61 -7.52 -34.06
N GLN A 175 -9.81 -8.49 -33.62
CA GLN A 175 -9.87 -9.89 -34.06
C GLN A 175 -10.45 -10.79 -32.95
N MET A 176 -11.29 -10.23 -32.08
CA MET A 176 -11.92 -10.94 -30.96
C MET A 176 -13.45 -10.89 -31.08
N ASP A 177 -14.12 -11.96 -30.64
CA ASP A 177 -15.58 -12.10 -30.67
C ASP A 177 -16.23 -11.71 -29.32
N PHE A 178 -15.74 -10.62 -28.75
CA PHE A 178 -16.34 -9.96 -27.60
C PHE A 178 -16.11 -8.45 -27.70
N PHE A 179 -17.03 -7.67 -27.12
CA PHE A 179 -16.95 -6.22 -27.17
C PHE A 179 -15.80 -5.72 -26.28
N ASN A 180 -15.02 -4.73 -26.77
CA ASN A 180 -13.91 -4.11 -26.03
C ASN A 180 -14.44 -3.10 -24.98
N TYR A 181 -15.13 -3.61 -23.97
CA TYR A 181 -15.57 -2.83 -22.83
C TYR A 181 -14.39 -2.15 -22.14
N ALA A 182 -14.58 -0.89 -21.74
CA ALA A 182 -13.56 -0.09 -21.12
C ALA A 182 -14.07 0.64 -19.88
N GLY A 183 -13.15 0.96 -18.96
CA GLY A 183 -13.46 1.62 -17.70
C GLY A 183 -12.62 1.11 -16.56
N LEU A 184 -13.12 1.35 -15.35
CA LEU A 184 -12.59 0.81 -14.10
C LEU A 184 -13.45 -0.40 -13.72
N HIS A 185 -13.07 -1.57 -14.23
CA HIS A 185 -13.88 -2.79 -14.21
C HIS A 185 -13.98 -3.46 -12.85
N ARG A 186 -13.04 -3.17 -11.95
CA ARG A 186 -12.97 -3.73 -10.60
C ARG A 186 -12.75 -2.62 -9.57
N GLN A 187 -12.82 -3.00 -8.31
CA GLN A 187 -12.73 -2.10 -7.17
C GLN A 187 -11.49 -1.20 -7.23
N VAL A 188 -11.67 0.05 -6.79
CA VAL A 188 -10.59 0.97 -6.50
C VAL A 188 -10.59 1.17 -4.99
N LEU A 189 -9.47 0.89 -4.33
CA LEU A 189 -9.34 0.94 -2.89
C LEU A 189 -8.15 1.83 -2.52
N LEU A 190 -8.22 2.49 -1.38
CA LEU A 190 -7.03 2.88 -0.65
C LEU A 190 -6.83 1.89 0.48
N TYR A 191 -5.59 1.47 0.73
CA TYR A 191 -5.29 0.66 1.89
C TYR A 191 -4.01 1.13 2.56
N THR A 192 -3.86 0.77 3.83
CA THR A 192 -2.68 1.11 4.60
C THR A 192 -1.85 -0.10 4.97
N THR A 193 -0.55 0.13 5.10
CA THR A 193 0.37 -0.79 5.76
C THR A 193 1.28 -0.02 6.70
N PRO A 194 1.97 -0.69 7.63
CA PRO A 194 2.99 -0.04 8.42
C PRO A 194 4.13 0.51 7.55
N LEU A 195 4.66 1.69 7.90
CA LEU A 195 5.68 2.39 7.10
C LEU A 195 7.06 1.69 7.11
N VAL A 196 7.51 1.27 8.29
CA VAL A 196 8.87 0.76 8.54
C VAL A 196 9.13 -0.64 7.96
N ALA A 197 8.09 -1.45 7.80
CA ALA A 197 8.18 -2.87 7.44
C ALA A 197 6.79 -3.46 7.16
N TYR A 198 6.52 -4.00 5.99
CA TYR A 198 5.25 -4.63 5.70
C TYR A 198 5.48 -5.93 4.94
N LEU A 199 4.54 -6.86 5.11
CA LEU A 199 4.54 -8.08 4.30
C LEU A 199 4.19 -7.69 2.87
N ASP A 200 5.15 -7.89 1.97
CA ASP A 200 5.07 -7.53 0.56
C ASP A 200 4.54 -8.69 -0.28
N ASP A 201 5.04 -9.90 -0.01
CA ASP A 201 4.63 -11.11 -0.72
C ASP A 201 4.64 -12.35 0.18
N ILE A 202 3.77 -13.31 -0.13
CA ILE A 202 3.67 -14.60 0.55
C ILE A 202 3.51 -15.68 -0.53
N LEU A 203 4.47 -16.59 -0.57
CA LEU A 203 4.39 -17.80 -1.40
C LEU A 203 4.25 -19.02 -0.49
N VAL A 204 3.24 -19.84 -0.76
CA VAL A 204 2.99 -21.09 -0.04
C VAL A 204 3.08 -22.23 -1.02
N SER A 205 3.87 -23.24 -0.68
CA SER A 205 3.84 -24.53 -1.36
C SER A 205 3.45 -25.63 -0.38
N CYS A 206 2.73 -26.63 -0.87
CA CYS A 206 2.29 -27.78 -0.09
C CYS A 206 2.71 -29.06 -0.81
N ARG A 207 3.22 -30.02 -0.04
CA ARG A 207 3.52 -31.38 -0.49
C ARG A 207 2.93 -32.38 0.49
N LEU A 208 2.29 -33.43 -0.01
CA LEU A 208 1.81 -34.54 0.79
C LEU A 208 2.85 -35.67 0.81
N GLU A 209 3.15 -36.21 1.99
CA GLU A 209 3.98 -37.40 2.19
C GLU A 209 3.28 -38.35 3.17
N GLY A 210 2.71 -39.44 2.65
CA GLY A 210 1.82 -40.29 3.44
C GLY A 210 0.60 -39.52 3.93
N ALA A 211 0.38 -39.51 5.25
CA ALA A 211 -0.71 -38.77 5.90
C ALA A 211 -0.30 -37.34 6.35
N ILE A 212 0.92 -36.89 6.04
CA ILE A 212 1.46 -35.61 6.53
C ILE A 212 1.51 -34.61 5.38
N ALA A 213 0.82 -33.48 5.55
CA ALA A 213 0.96 -32.33 4.68
C ALA A 213 2.12 -31.43 5.16
N HIS A 214 3.12 -31.26 4.29
CA HIS A 214 4.26 -30.38 4.50
C HIS A 214 4.05 -29.06 3.76
N LEU A 215 3.90 -27.96 4.49
CA LEU A 215 3.80 -26.64 3.92
C LEU A 215 5.15 -25.91 4.06
N ASN A 216 5.55 -25.22 3.00
CA ASN A 216 6.69 -24.31 3.01
C ASN A 216 6.21 -22.90 2.63
N VAL A 217 6.42 -21.96 3.54
CA VAL A 217 5.93 -20.59 3.46
C VAL A 217 7.11 -19.64 3.30
N PHE A 218 7.16 -18.91 2.20
CA PHE A 218 8.13 -17.85 1.98
C PHE A 218 7.44 -16.51 2.16
N VAL A 219 8.10 -15.62 2.90
CA VAL A 219 7.58 -14.29 3.22
C VAL A 219 8.61 -13.27 2.78
N SER A 220 8.18 -12.33 1.93
CA SER A 220 8.93 -11.13 1.61
C SER A 220 8.42 -9.98 2.47
N ALA A 221 9.34 -9.21 3.04
CA ALA A 221 9.03 -7.98 3.74
C ALA A 221 9.77 -6.81 3.07
N ALA A 222 9.11 -5.67 2.97
CA ALA A 222 9.67 -4.45 2.41
C ALA A 222 9.51 -3.29 3.40
N SER A 223 10.31 -2.24 3.24
CA SER A 223 10.20 -0.98 3.98
C SER A 223 9.92 0.15 3.00
N ALA A 224 9.10 1.13 3.41
CA ALA A 224 8.94 2.37 2.66
C ALA A 224 10.06 3.38 2.95
N GLU A 225 10.95 3.09 3.90
CA GLU A 225 12.09 3.93 4.20
C GLU A 225 13.29 3.60 3.32
N PRO A 226 14.08 4.60 2.91
CA PRO A 226 15.31 4.37 2.16
C PRO A 226 16.28 3.49 2.98
N PRO A 227 17.06 2.61 2.31
CA PRO A 227 18.06 1.81 2.99
C PRO A 227 19.05 2.72 3.72
N PRO A 228 19.53 2.34 4.91
CA PRO A 228 20.49 3.15 5.62
C PRO A 228 21.78 3.29 4.80
N PRO A 229 22.54 4.39 4.99
CA PRO A 229 23.76 4.64 4.23
C PRO A 229 24.78 3.50 4.38
N PRO A 230 25.62 3.24 3.35
CA PRO A 230 26.62 2.17 3.39
C PRO A 230 27.55 2.34 4.60
N GLY A 231 27.65 1.33 5.46
CA GLY A 231 28.46 1.36 6.68
C GLY A 231 27.68 1.56 7.98
N ALA A 232 26.38 1.86 7.92
CA ALA A 232 25.52 1.68 9.08
C ALA A 232 25.40 0.19 9.40
N VAL A 233 25.69 -0.20 10.64
CA VAL A 233 25.41 -1.55 11.14
C VAL A 233 23.90 -1.73 11.02
N THR A 234 23.46 -2.47 10.00
CA THR A 234 22.08 -2.97 9.92
C THR A 234 21.95 -4.07 10.96
N GLY A 235 21.82 -3.64 12.22
CA GLY A 235 21.13 -4.44 13.21
C GLY A 235 19.71 -4.58 12.70
N ALA A 236 19.46 -5.59 11.87
CA ALA A 236 18.13 -6.13 11.71
C ALA A 236 17.72 -6.49 13.14
N ALA A 237 16.99 -5.61 13.82
CA ALA A 237 16.15 -6.01 14.93
C ALA A 237 15.28 -7.11 14.32
N ALA A 238 15.66 -8.36 14.61
CA ALA A 238 15.20 -9.53 13.89
C ALA A 238 13.70 -9.60 14.10
N SER A 239 12.95 -9.05 13.14
CA SER A 239 11.50 -9.18 13.12
C SER A 239 11.26 -10.66 12.93
N SER A 240 10.98 -11.37 14.02
CA SER A 240 10.67 -12.79 13.93
C SER A 240 9.28 -12.87 13.32
N VAL A 241 9.19 -13.40 12.11
CA VAL A 241 7.90 -13.64 11.48
C VAL A 241 7.37 -14.97 12.02
N LEU A 242 6.24 -14.91 12.71
CA LEU A 242 5.49 -16.09 13.14
C LEU A 242 4.51 -16.48 12.03
N ILE A 243 4.39 -17.78 11.81
CA ILE A 243 3.43 -18.35 10.85
C ILE A 243 2.55 -19.32 11.62
N THR A 244 1.25 -19.09 11.56
CA THR A 244 0.23 -19.94 12.20
C THR A 244 -0.71 -20.46 11.11
N LEU A 245 -0.98 -21.76 11.11
CA LEU A 245 -1.99 -22.38 10.26
C LEU A 245 -3.22 -22.70 11.09
N ARG A 246 -4.38 -22.27 10.60
CA ARG A 246 -5.68 -22.52 11.22
C ARG A 246 -6.58 -23.33 10.29
N ASP A 247 -7.36 -24.22 10.87
CA ASP A 247 -8.36 -25.01 10.16
C ASP A 247 -9.66 -24.20 9.88
N ALA A 248 -10.67 -24.84 9.28
CA ALA A 248 -11.93 -24.18 8.95
C ALA A 248 -12.76 -23.77 10.19
N ALA A 249 -12.45 -24.29 11.37
CA ALA A 249 -13.04 -23.90 12.65
C ALA A 249 -12.19 -22.85 13.40
N ASP A 250 -11.22 -22.23 12.72
CA ASP A 250 -10.24 -21.27 13.25
C ASP A 250 -9.32 -21.85 14.34
N GLN A 251 -9.24 -23.18 14.47
CA GLN A 251 -8.35 -23.83 15.42
C GLN A 251 -6.93 -23.89 14.88
N VAL A 252 -5.95 -23.61 15.73
CA VAL A 252 -4.53 -23.66 15.36
C VAL A 252 -4.08 -25.12 15.23
N VAL A 253 -3.73 -25.52 14.00
CA VAL A 253 -3.26 -26.88 13.68
C VAL A 253 -1.75 -26.97 13.47
N ALA A 254 -1.08 -25.87 13.15
CA ALA A 254 0.37 -25.82 13.08
C ALA A 254 0.91 -24.41 13.37
N ARG A 255 2.13 -24.33 13.91
CA ARG A 255 2.88 -23.09 14.12
C ARG A 255 4.33 -23.25 13.72
N GLY A 256 4.93 -22.18 13.23
CA GLY A 256 6.33 -22.13 12.83
C GLY A 256 6.85 -20.70 12.85
N ARG A 257 8.17 -20.56 12.74
CA ARG A 257 8.84 -19.27 12.62
C ARG A 257 9.62 -19.23 11.32
N MET A 258 9.74 -18.04 10.74
CA MET A 258 10.68 -17.84 9.64
C MET A 258 12.13 -18.02 10.15
N PRO A 259 12.97 -18.79 9.43
CA PRO A 259 14.38 -18.90 9.75
C PRO A 259 15.11 -17.58 9.46
N SER A 260 16.31 -17.40 10.04
CA SER A 260 17.13 -16.20 9.82
C SER A 260 17.52 -15.98 8.35
N ASP A 261 17.64 -17.04 7.55
CA ASP A 261 17.75 -16.95 6.09
C ASP A 261 16.36 -17.12 5.47
N PRO A 262 15.70 -16.03 5.01
CA PRO A 262 14.33 -16.08 4.50
C PRO A 262 14.17 -16.96 3.26
N ARG A 263 15.25 -17.26 2.53
CA ARG A 263 15.24 -18.15 1.35
C ARG A 263 14.99 -19.61 1.70
N ARG A 264 15.07 -19.99 2.98
CA ARG A 264 14.78 -21.36 3.42
C ARG A 264 13.27 -21.61 3.62
N GLY A 265 12.47 -20.56 3.76
CA GLY A 265 11.05 -20.64 4.08
C GLY A 265 10.77 -21.14 5.50
N GLY A 266 9.62 -20.77 6.04
CA GLY A 266 9.06 -21.34 7.27
C GLY A 266 8.33 -22.65 6.96
N ARG A 267 8.62 -23.70 7.72
CA ARG A 267 8.01 -25.03 7.51
C ARG A 267 6.91 -25.30 8.53
N LEU A 268 5.79 -25.83 8.04
CA LEU A 268 4.70 -26.34 8.87
C LEU A 268 4.38 -27.78 8.47
N GLN A 269 3.88 -28.55 9.42
CA GLN A 269 3.43 -29.93 9.20
C GLN A 269 2.03 -30.08 9.80
N VAL A 270 1.14 -30.73 9.06
CA VAL A 270 -0.20 -31.09 9.52
C VAL A 270 -0.37 -32.59 9.35
N HIS A 271 -0.59 -33.28 10.46
CA HIS A 271 -0.93 -34.70 10.46
C HIS A 271 -2.41 -34.87 10.14
N ASP A 272 -2.75 -35.89 9.35
CA ASP A 272 -4.12 -36.21 8.93
C ASP A 272 -4.84 -35.02 8.30
N ALA A 273 -4.10 -34.29 7.47
CA ALA A 273 -4.58 -33.05 6.88
C ALA A 273 -5.82 -33.27 6.00
N GLN A 274 -6.89 -32.51 6.27
CA GLN A 274 -8.03 -32.42 5.38
C GLN A 274 -7.64 -31.69 4.09
N LEU A 275 -7.63 -32.42 2.97
CA LEU A 275 -7.14 -31.90 1.69
C LEU A 275 -8.23 -31.10 0.95
N TRP A 276 -7.79 -30.14 0.13
CA TRP A 276 -8.66 -29.50 -0.84
C TRP A 276 -9.01 -30.50 -1.94
N TRP A 277 -10.30 -30.78 -2.11
CA TRP A 277 -10.81 -31.64 -3.17
C TRP A 277 -11.71 -30.85 -4.13
N PRO A 278 -11.67 -31.12 -5.44
CA PRO A 278 -12.69 -30.66 -6.35
C PRO A 278 -14.08 -31.13 -5.91
N ARG A 279 -15.11 -30.39 -6.32
CA ARG A 279 -16.50 -30.78 -6.11
C ARG A 279 -16.71 -32.22 -6.61
N TYR A 280 -17.39 -33.03 -5.79
CA TYR A 280 -17.69 -34.45 -6.01
C TYR A 280 -16.54 -35.46 -5.78
N MET A 281 -15.36 -35.04 -5.33
CA MET A 281 -14.26 -35.97 -5.00
C MET A 281 -14.08 -36.22 -3.50
N SER A 282 -14.90 -35.56 -2.68
CA SER A 282 -14.91 -35.66 -1.21
C SER A 282 -16.26 -35.17 -0.69
N ASP A 283 -16.65 -35.61 0.50
CA ASP A 283 -17.80 -35.07 1.23
C ASP A 283 -17.59 -33.62 1.68
N THR A 284 -16.33 -33.16 1.72
CA THR A 284 -15.95 -31.79 2.08
C THR A 284 -15.09 -31.16 0.96
N PRO A 285 -15.66 -30.91 -0.23
CA PRO A 285 -14.91 -30.31 -1.32
C PRO A 285 -14.57 -28.85 -1.02
N GLY A 286 -13.47 -28.37 -1.60
CA GLY A 286 -13.07 -26.97 -1.45
C GLY A 286 -12.55 -26.59 -0.06
N TYR A 287 -12.12 -27.56 0.76
CA TYR A 287 -11.60 -27.28 2.10
C TYR A 287 -10.38 -26.33 2.07
N LEU A 288 -10.38 -25.30 2.90
CA LEU A 288 -9.32 -24.30 2.99
C LEU A 288 -8.82 -24.17 4.43
N TYR A 289 -7.51 -24.07 4.57
CA TYR A 289 -6.87 -23.58 5.78
C TYR A 289 -6.58 -22.07 5.64
N THR A 290 -6.44 -21.39 6.77
CA THR A 290 -6.00 -19.98 6.83
C THR A 290 -4.57 -19.93 7.37
N ILE A 291 -3.65 -19.35 6.59
CA ILE A 291 -2.29 -19.04 7.05
C ILE A 291 -2.27 -17.60 7.55
N VAL A 292 -1.93 -17.44 8.82
CA VAL A 292 -1.72 -16.14 9.47
C VAL A 292 -0.22 -15.89 9.56
N VAL A 293 0.23 -14.77 9.00
CA VAL A 293 1.64 -14.35 9.03
C VAL A 293 1.74 -13.07 9.85
N GLU A 294 2.48 -13.14 10.95
CA GLU A 294 2.61 -12.05 11.91
C GLU A 294 4.07 -11.60 11.97
N SER A 295 4.32 -10.34 11.65
CA SER A 295 5.62 -9.73 11.91
C SER A 295 5.65 -9.27 13.36
N VAL A 296 6.35 -10.00 14.22
CA VAL A 296 6.53 -9.59 15.62
C VAL A 296 7.66 -8.57 15.65
N ASN A 297 7.30 -7.30 15.85
CA ASN A 297 8.25 -6.21 16.00
C ASN A 297 7.88 -5.40 17.25
N MET A 298 8.54 -5.67 18.38
CA MET A 298 8.27 -5.03 19.68
C MET A 298 8.41 -3.50 19.65
N VAL A 299 9.15 -2.96 18.68
CA VAL A 299 9.34 -1.52 18.48
C VAL A 299 8.04 -0.82 18.03
N ARG A 300 7.13 -1.54 17.36
CA ARG A 300 5.89 -0.96 16.78
C ARG A 300 4.80 -0.69 17.79
N GLU A 301 4.53 -1.66 18.66
CA GLU A 301 3.56 -1.46 19.75
C GLU A 301 4.02 -0.30 20.62
N THR A 302 5.32 -0.27 20.94
CA THR A 302 5.91 0.82 21.72
C THR A 302 5.79 2.16 21.00
N LEU A 303 6.04 2.26 19.68
CA LEU A 303 5.90 3.54 18.95
C LEU A 303 4.45 4.02 18.90
N ARG A 304 3.50 3.12 18.62
CA ARG A 304 2.06 3.45 18.60
C ARG A 304 1.62 3.99 19.96
N THR A 305 1.91 3.24 21.02
CA THR A 305 1.58 3.65 22.40
C THR A 305 2.26 4.97 22.75
N HIS A 306 3.52 5.17 22.34
CA HIS A 306 4.23 6.42 22.62
C HIS A 306 3.61 7.62 21.90
N LEU A 307 3.18 7.45 20.65
CA LEU A 307 2.46 8.48 19.91
C LEU A 307 1.10 8.82 20.55
N GLU A 308 0.36 7.81 21.03
CA GLU A 308 -0.89 8.00 21.77
C GLU A 308 -0.66 8.81 23.05
N VAL A 309 0.34 8.43 23.85
CA VAL A 309 0.71 9.13 25.08
C VAL A 309 1.15 10.57 24.80
N MET A 310 1.94 10.82 23.75
CA MET A 310 2.32 12.17 23.35
C MET A 310 1.11 13.00 22.91
N GLY A 311 0.17 12.38 22.19
CA GLY A 311 -1.10 13.01 21.83
C GLY A 311 -1.91 13.43 23.05
N GLU A 312 -2.06 12.54 24.03
CA GLU A 312 -2.76 12.83 25.28
C GLU A 312 -2.07 13.94 26.09
N LEU A 313 -0.74 13.88 26.22
CA LEU A 313 0.07 14.88 26.92
C LEU A 313 -0.15 16.28 26.33
N ILE A 314 -0.04 16.40 24.99
CA ILE A 314 -0.23 17.68 24.30
C ILE A 314 -1.67 18.14 24.42
N MET A 315 -2.66 17.25 24.22
CA MET A 315 -4.07 17.62 24.33
C MET A 315 -4.41 18.19 25.71
N ARG A 316 -3.83 17.61 26.77
CA ARG A 316 -3.99 18.08 28.16
C ARG A 316 -3.31 19.43 28.37
N ASP A 317 -2.08 19.59 27.90
CA ASP A 317 -1.19 20.66 28.38
C ASP A 317 -0.96 21.83 27.39
N LYS A 318 -1.43 21.74 26.13
CA LYS A 318 -1.20 22.74 25.07
C LYS A 318 -1.55 24.19 25.42
N ASN A 319 -2.45 24.41 26.39
CA ASN A 319 -2.91 25.74 26.80
C ASN A 319 -2.13 26.32 27.99
N HIS A 320 -1.14 25.59 28.54
CA HIS A 320 -0.30 26.12 29.61
C HIS A 320 0.84 26.98 29.04
N PRO A 321 0.89 28.29 29.37
CA PRO A 321 1.97 29.17 28.90
C PRO A 321 3.32 28.86 29.54
N SER A 322 3.32 28.15 30.68
CA SER A 322 4.54 27.69 31.35
C SER A 322 5.22 26.52 30.62
N VAL A 323 4.50 25.80 29.75
CA VAL A 323 5.09 24.76 28.91
C VAL A 323 5.71 25.44 27.71
N ILE A 324 7.04 25.38 27.60
CA ILE A 324 7.81 26.05 26.54
C ILE A 324 8.42 25.08 25.53
N MET A 325 8.40 23.76 25.80
CA MET A 325 9.01 22.71 24.97
C MET A 325 8.43 21.35 25.34
N TRP A 326 8.37 20.42 24.37
CA TRP A 326 7.98 19.02 24.60
C TRP A 326 9.21 18.11 24.63
N SER A 327 9.35 17.29 25.68
CA SER A 327 10.38 16.25 25.75
C SER A 327 9.76 14.89 25.45
N VAL A 328 10.22 14.21 24.40
CA VAL A 328 9.65 12.93 23.95
C VAL A 328 10.27 11.72 24.64
N ALA A 329 11.41 11.85 25.32
CA ALA A 329 12.04 10.76 26.07
C ALA A 329 13.13 11.27 27.01
N ASN A 330 13.48 10.44 27.99
CA ASN A 330 14.69 10.59 28.80
C ASN A 330 15.57 9.35 28.65
N GLU A 331 16.83 9.58 28.28
CA GLU A 331 17.90 8.58 28.17
C GLU A 331 17.54 7.32 27.38
N PRO A 332 16.92 7.44 26.18
CA PRO A 332 16.72 6.28 25.34
C PRO A 332 18.06 5.74 24.82
N ASP A 333 18.08 4.49 24.35
CA ASP A 333 19.22 3.97 23.62
C ASP A 333 19.31 4.57 22.19
N SER A 334 19.67 5.85 22.12
CA SER A 334 19.71 6.66 20.89
C SER A 334 20.91 6.36 19.98
N GLU A 335 21.73 5.36 20.29
CA GLU A 335 22.77 4.84 19.40
C GLU A 335 22.26 3.68 18.53
N ALA A 336 21.12 3.08 18.90
CA ALA A 336 20.57 1.96 18.16
C ALA A 336 20.13 2.41 16.75
N PRO A 337 20.44 1.63 15.69
CA PRO A 337 20.03 1.98 14.32
C PRO A 337 18.51 2.19 14.17
N SER A 338 17.70 1.46 14.94
CA SER A 338 16.24 1.60 14.97
C SER A 338 15.75 2.88 15.67
N ALA A 339 16.56 3.50 16.53
CA ALA A 339 16.20 4.70 17.27
C ALA A 339 16.04 5.92 16.35
N ALA A 340 16.88 6.05 15.33
CA ALA A 340 16.79 7.14 14.36
C ALA A 340 15.39 7.22 13.74
N THR A 341 14.93 6.11 13.16
CA THR A 341 13.59 6.02 12.56
C THR A 341 12.48 6.23 13.58
N TYR A 342 12.56 5.58 14.73
CA TYR A 342 11.55 5.67 15.79
C TYR A 342 11.35 7.12 16.25
N PHE A 343 12.44 7.78 16.63
CA PHE A 343 12.38 9.13 17.19
C PHE A 343 12.16 10.19 16.12
N LYS A 344 12.65 10.00 14.89
CA LYS A 344 12.30 10.89 13.76
C LYS A 344 10.79 11.00 13.60
N HIS A 345 10.07 9.87 13.62
CA HIS A 345 8.62 9.86 13.52
C HIS A 345 7.95 10.47 14.74
N LEU A 346 8.36 10.07 15.95
CA LEU A 346 7.81 10.58 17.19
C LEU A 346 7.94 12.11 17.30
N ILE A 347 9.13 12.65 16.99
CA ILE A 347 9.41 14.09 17.04
C ILE A 347 8.63 14.83 15.96
N ALA A 348 8.61 14.33 14.72
CA ALA A 348 7.85 14.95 13.64
C ALA A 348 6.35 15.01 13.93
N GLN A 349 5.78 13.95 14.51
CA GLN A 349 4.37 13.90 14.90
C GLN A 349 4.06 14.81 16.10
N THR A 350 4.94 14.83 17.11
CA THR A 350 4.84 15.78 18.23
C THR A 350 4.77 17.22 17.71
N ARG A 351 5.63 17.57 16.73
CA ARG A 351 5.65 18.89 16.09
C ARG A 351 4.40 19.17 15.25
N ALA A 352 3.83 18.14 14.61
CA ALA A 352 2.57 18.28 13.85
C ALA A 352 1.36 18.50 14.77
N LEU A 353 1.36 17.92 15.97
CA LEU A 353 0.30 18.07 16.97
C LEU A 353 0.31 19.44 17.65
N ASP A 354 1.49 19.99 17.93
CA ASP A 354 1.66 21.35 18.45
C ASP A 354 2.82 22.08 17.74
N PRO A 355 2.53 22.84 16.67
CA PRO A 355 3.56 23.58 15.94
C PRO A 355 4.05 24.83 16.68
N SER A 356 3.47 25.18 17.84
CA SER A 356 3.82 26.41 18.57
C SER A 356 5.03 26.27 19.49
N ARG A 357 5.53 25.05 19.71
CA ARG A 357 6.61 24.75 20.66
C ARG A 357 7.69 23.84 20.05
N PRO A 358 8.96 24.01 20.45
CA PRO A 358 10.04 23.10 20.09
C PRO A 358 9.87 21.69 20.71
N VAL A 359 10.56 20.72 20.12
CA VAL A 359 10.58 19.31 20.55
C VAL A 359 12.02 18.86 20.82
N THR A 360 12.22 18.14 21.92
CA THR A 360 13.53 17.62 22.38
C THR A 360 13.42 16.21 22.98
N PHE A 361 14.56 15.65 23.38
CA PHE A 361 14.68 14.53 24.32
C PHE A 361 15.99 14.71 25.11
N ALA A 362 16.10 14.08 26.28
CA ALA A 362 17.34 14.08 27.05
C ALA A 362 18.23 12.89 26.64
N THR A 363 19.45 13.16 26.17
CA THR A 363 20.44 12.14 25.79
C THR A 363 21.56 12.01 26.83
N PHE A 364 22.03 10.79 27.07
CA PHE A 364 23.27 10.50 27.80
C PHE A 364 24.40 10.06 26.88
N LYS A 365 24.15 9.96 25.57
CA LYS A 365 25.09 9.40 24.60
C LYS A 365 26.15 10.42 24.18
N ALA A 366 27.27 9.91 23.67
CA ALA A 366 28.31 10.74 23.08
C ALA A 366 27.82 11.33 21.74
N PRO A 367 28.18 12.58 21.39
CA PRO A 367 27.70 13.24 20.17
C PRO A 367 27.92 12.44 18.89
N GLU A 368 29.01 11.67 18.81
CA GLU A 368 29.39 10.93 17.61
C GLU A 368 28.57 9.64 17.40
N LYS A 369 27.86 9.19 18.45
CA LYS A 369 27.11 7.94 18.44
C LYS A 369 25.59 8.14 18.42
N ASP A 370 25.12 9.30 18.84
CA ASP A 370 23.69 9.59 18.93
C ASP A 370 23.10 9.86 17.53
N VAL A 371 22.23 8.96 17.06
CA VAL A 371 21.58 9.09 15.74
C VAL A 371 20.27 9.87 15.77
N VAL A 372 19.83 10.34 16.94
CA VAL A 372 18.53 10.99 17.17
C VAL A 372 18.66 12.51 17.30
N CYS A 373 19.76 13.02 17.87
CA CYS A 373 19.99 14.46 18.10
C CYS A 373 19.85 15.34 16.85
N GLN A 374 19.98 14.80 15.64
CA GLN A 374 19.75 15.52 14.38
C GLN A 374 18.27 15.88 14.11
N HIS A 375 17.32 15.30 14.85
CA HIS A 375 15.88 15.47 14.61
C HIS A 375 15.22 16.49 15.54
N VAL A 376 15.91 16.93 16.60
CA VAL A 376 15.36 17.78 17.67
C VAL A 376 15.67 19.25 17.44
N ASP A 377 14.87 20.12 18.07
CA ASP A 377 15.06 21.58 17.99
C ASP A 377 16.10 22.08 19.01
N LEU A 378 16.24 21.37 20.13
CA LEU A 378 17.23 21.63 21.18
C LEU A 378 17.85 20.31 21.65
N ILE A 379 19.17 20.29 21.87
CA ILE A 379 19.87 19.14 22.44
C ILE A 379 19.89 19.29 23.97
N MET A 380 19.34 18.32 24.70
CA MET A 380 19.46 18.22 26.16
C MET A 380 20.38 17.06 26.52
N ALA A 381 21.46 17.33 27.26
CA ALA A 381 22.48 16.33 27.57
C ALA A 381 22.59 16.10 29.08
N ASN A 382 22.40 14.85 29.50
CA ASN A 382 22.67 14.40 30.87
C ASN A 382 24.14 13.99 30.97
N ARG A 383 24.88 14.55 31.93
CA ARG A 383 26.31 14.29 32.13
C ARG A 383 26.63 14.17 33.60
N TYR A 384 27.31 13.08 33.95
CA TYR A 384 27.74 12.75 35.31
C TYR A 384 29.22 12.41 35.24
N HIS A 385 30.09 13.43 35.19
CA HIS A 385 31.54 13.22 34.95
C HIS A 385 32.34 12.92 36.21
N ALA A 386 31.84 13.33 37.37
CA ALA A 386 32.50 13.19 38.67
C ALA A 386 31.60 12.50 39.71
N TRP A 387 30.43 12.06 39.27
CA TRP A 387 29.58 11.07 39.94
C TRP A 387 29.71 9.79 39.11
#